data_AF-A0A8K0DCT6-F1
#
_entry.id   AF-A0A8K0DCT6-F1
#
_cell.length_a   1.000
_cell.length_b   1.000
_cell.length_c   1.000
_cell.angle_alpha   90.00
_cell.angle_beta   90.00
_cell.angle_gamma   90.00
#
_symmetry.space_group_name_H-M   'P 1'
#
loop_
_entity.id
_entity.type
_entity.pdbx_description
1 polymer ?
#
loop_
_entity_poly.entity_id
_entity_poly.type
_entity_poly.pdbx_seq_one_letter_code
_entity_poly.pdbx_strand_id
1 'polypeptide(L)'
;MRILLTILVLYSILWTCTSLQETGSFLHITDVFWRRRNDSCAKNLDECVKHSLNRLLQKSKEYHPSFVMWSCAGGRRAPTVIKLMKEVFKDMMILPALPPVKLPASKKNLAYYRNISNYFGNWLDNEARKTFWKTGYYTRFLKTPKDLQVIVLNTAFFCSFHVLSELDDPAGQWTWLVLELMKAKRMNKKVYLLMSATPDAFNISNDRTFVAKHYDRYINVVQTFSDVIKGQFGGYEDAEKFHLITDKAGNNV
;
A
#
# COMPACT_ATOMS: atom_id res chain seq x y z
N MET A 1 6.66 21.13 12.99
CA MET A 1 6.21 19.75 12.69
C MET A 1 7.36 18.81 13.02
N ARG A 2 7.36 18.17 14.20
CA ARG A 2 8.43 17.23 14.60
C ARG A 2 8.01 15.83 14.16
N ILE A 3 8.51 15.38 13.01
CA ILE A 3 8.47 13.96 12.62
C ILE A 3 9.64 13.32 13.38
N LEU A 4 9.35 12.63 14.49
CA LEU A 4 10.35 11.80 15.16
C LEU A 4 10.41 10.47 14.40
N LEU A 5 11.39 10.36 13.50
CA LEU A 5 11.70 9.13 12.78
C LEU A 5 12.95 8.51 13.43
N THR A 6 12.80 7.43 14.19
CA THR A 6 13.95 6.63 14.66
C THR A 6 13.94 5.31 13.90
N ILE A 7 14.70 5.26 12.80
CA ILE A 7 14.91 4.07 11.98
C ILE A 7 16.19 3.37 12.46
N LEU A 8 16.07 2.11 12.86
CA LEU A 8 17.22 1.24 13.17
C LEU A 8 17.14 0.03 12.25
N VAL A 9 17.88 0.13 11.14
CA VAL A 9 18.08 -0.93 10.14
C VAL A 9 18.81 -2.09 10.78
N LEU A 10 18.11 -3.20 10.99
CA LEU A 10 18.74 -4.52 11.13
C LEU A 10 17.88 -5.53 10.37
N TYR A 11 18.28 -5.72 9.11
CA TYR A 11 17.95 -6.82 8.20
C TYR A 11 16.48 -6.89 7.73
N SER A 12 16.17 -5.96 6.81
CA SER A 12 15.34 -6.18 5.60
C SER A 12 13.85 -6.46 5.76
N ILE A 13 13.23 -5.83 6.76
CA ILE A 13 11.84 -5.41 6.66
C ILE A 13 11.88 -3.90 6.87
N LEU A 14 11.54 -3.13 5.83
CA LEU A 14 11.40 -1.68 5.95
C LEU A 14 10.06 -1.41 6.65
N TRP A 15 10.14 -0.81 7.83
CA TRP A 15 8.97 -0.39 8.59
C TRP A 15 9.10 1.09 8.94
N THR A 16 8.00 1.83 8.79
CA THR A 16 7.89 3.19 9.33
C THR A 16 6.67 3.25 10.25
N CYS A 17 6.86 3.84 11.43
CA CYS A 17 5.74 4.24 12.27
C CYS A 17 5.56 5.74 12.06
N THR A 18 4.46 6.11 11.42
CA THR A 18 4.14 7.51 11.16
C THR A 18 2.98 7.90 12.07
N SER A 19 3.21 8.90 12.92
CA SER A 19 2.14 9.55 13.69
C SER A 19 1.81 10.87 13.00
N LEU A 20 0.67 10.92 12.32
CA LEU A 20 0.03 12.17 11.97
C LEU A 20 -0.92 12.49 13.12
N GLN A 21 -0.61 13.56 13.87
CA GLN A 21 -1.30 13.98 15.11
C GLN A 21 -2.84 14.04 14.97
N GLU A 22 -3.35 14.07 13.74
CA GLU A 22 -4.76 14.20 13.43
C GLU A 22 -5.53 12.88 13.22
N THR A 23 -4.86 11.76 12.92
CA THR A 23 -5.54 10.51 12.50
C THR A 23 -5.19 9.28 13.36
N GLY A 24 -4.34 9.44 14.36
CA GLY A 24 -3.77 8.34 15.15
C GLY A 24 -2.55 7.69 14.49
N SER A 25 -1.88 6.82 15.24
CA SER A 25 -0.68 6.09 14.80
C SER A 25 -1.05 4.82 14.04
N PHE A 26 -0.20 4.45 13.09
CA PHE A 26 -0.29 3.20 12.33
C PHE A 26 1.10 2.62 12.05
N LEU A 27 1.11 1.36 11.64
CA LEU A 27 2.30 0.72 11.08
C LEU A 27 2.20 0.68 9.56
N HIS A 28 3.25 1.11 8.88
CA HIS A 28 3.41 0.84 7.45
C HIS A 28 4.50 -0.21 7.26
N ILE A 29 4.11 -1.32 6.66
CA ILE A 29 4.98 -2.48 6.39
C ILE A 29 5.02 -2.67 4.88
N THR A 30 6.19 -2.98 4.33
CA THR A 30 6.34 -3.31 2.92
C THR A 30 7.29 -4.48 2.70
N ASP A 31 7.18 -5.11 1.53
CA ASP A 31 8.19 -6.03 0.98
C ASP A 31 8.66 -7.12 1.97
N VAL A 32 7.69 -7.82 2.58
CA VAL A 32 7.90 -8.91 3.55
C VAL A 32 8.43 -10.19 2.86
N PHE A 33 9.33 -10.05 1.89
CA PHE A 33 9.91 -11.12 1.09
C PHE A 33 11.44 -11.05 1.10
N TRP A 34 12.05 -11.91 1.92
CA TRP A 34 13.49 -12.07 1.94
C TRP A 34 13.96 -13.17 0.98
N ARG A 35 15.01 -12.85 0.20
CA ARG A 35 15.83 -13.84 -0.50
C ARG A 35 17.30 -13.41 -0.41
N ARG A 36 18.01 -13.84 0.62
CA ARG A 36 19.48 -13.85 0.63
C ARG A 36 19.98 -15.20 1.15
N ARG A 37 20.81 -15.86 0.33
CA ARG A 37 21.22 -17.28 0.48
C ARG A 37 22.22 -17.56 1.61
N ASN A 38 22.73 -16.53 2.29
CA ASN A 38 23.92 -16.66 3.14
C ASN A 38 23.70 -16.43 4.66
N ASP A 39 22.47 -16.27 5.13
CA ASP A 39 22.20 -16.12 6.57
C ASP A 39 21.69 -17.42 7.21
N SER A 40 21.85 -17.55 8.53
CA SER A 40 21.24 -18.61 9.36
C SER A 40 19.72 -18.74 9.17
N CYS A 41 19.05 -17.68 8.71
CA CYS A 41 17.66 -17.68 8.26
C CYS A 41 17.36 -18.55 7.03
N ALA A 42 18.37 -19.03 6.29
CA ALA A 42 18.18 -19.90 5.14
C ALA A 42 17.56 -21.27 5.51
N LYS A 43 17.69 -21.70 6.78
CA LYS A 43 17.19 -23.01 7.25
C LYS A 43 15.68 -23.02 7.49
N ASN A 44 15.09 -21.92 7.97
CA ASN A 44 13.64 -21.79 8.13
C ASN A 44 13.20 -20.33 7.93
N LEU A 45 12.76 -20.03 6.71
CA LEU A 45 12.36 -18.69 6.31
C LEU A 45 11.10 -18.20 7.04
N ASP A 46 10.20 -19.09 7.44
CA ASP A 46 8.94 -18.71 8.10
C ASP A 46 9.16 -18.25 9.53
N GLU A 47 10.00 -18.97 10.28
CA GLU A 47 10.44 -18.55 11.61
C GLU A 47 11.19 -17.21 11.56
N CYS A 48 12.01 -16.99 10.53
CA CYS A 48 12.72 -15.73 10.34
C CYS A 48 11.77 -14.54 10.11
N VAL A 49 10.79 -14.71 9.21
CA VAL A 49 9.76 -13.69 8.95
C VAL A 49 8.96 -13.44 10.23
N LYS A 50 8.51 -14.50 10.90
CA LYS A 50 7.74 -14.41 12.14
C LYS A 50 8.52 -13.70 13.25
N HIS A 51 9.81 -14.02 13.42
CA HIS A 51 10.68 -13.36 14.39
C HIS A 51 10.80 -11.85 14.10
N SER A 52 11.01 -11.49 12.83
CA SER A 52 11.15 -10.10 12.41
C SER A 52 9.87 -9.30 12.61
N LEU A 53 8.71 -9.87 12.25
CA LEU A 53 7.39 -9.26 12.50
C LEU A 53 7.10 -9.10 14.00
N ASN A 54 7.46 -10.09 14.84
CA ASN A 54 7.31 -9.99 16.29
C ASN A 54 8.19 -8.88 16.88
N ARG A 55 9.44 -8.76 16.40
CA ARG A 55 10.36 -7.70 16.83
C ARG A 55 9.81 -6.32 16.44
N LEU A 56 9.25 -6.19 15.23
CA LEU A 56 8.56 -4.98 14.79
C LEU A 56 7.39 -4.65 15.72
N LEU A 57 6.48 -5.61 15.95
CA LEU A 57 5.32 -5.40 16.81
C LEU A 57 5.76 -4.93 18.22
N GLN A 58 6.74 -5.61 18.83
CA GLN A 58 7.27 -5.23 20.15
C GLN A 58 7.80 -3.79 20.17
N LYS A 59 8.64 -3.41 19.21
CA LYS A 59 9.17 -2.03 19.11
C LYS A 59 8.07 -1.00 18.86
N SER A 60 7.03 -1.37 18.13
CA SER A 60 5.96 -0.44 17.77
C SER A 60 4.98 -0.13 18.91
N LYS A 61 4.98 -0.91 19.99
CA LYS A 61 3.99 -0.78 21.08
C LYS A 61 3.95 0.61 21.71
N GLU A 62 5.09 1.29 21.83
CA GLU A 62 5.18 2.64 22.41
C GLU A 62 4.41 3.68 21.58
N TYR A 63 4.18 3.43 20.28
CA TYR A 63 3.47 4.34 19.40
C TYR A 63 1.96 4.06 19.33
N HIS A 64 1.49 2.99 19.99
CA HIS A 64 0.09 2.57 20.02
C HIS A 64 -0.59 2.54 18.63
N PRO A 65 -0.05 1.79 17.66
CA PRO A 65 -0.63 1.73 16.32
C PRO A 65 -2.02 1.08 16.35
N SER A 66 -2.97 1.70 15.65
CA SER A 66 -4.38 1.26 15.61
C SER A 66 -4.71 0.36 14.41
N PHE A 67 -3.88 0.39 13.36
CA PHE A 67 -3.99 -0.45 12.18
C PHE A 67 -2.62 -0.60 11.48
N VAL A 68 -2.56 -1.53 10.54
CA VAL A 68 -1.40 -1.78 9.68
C VAL A 68 -1.78 -1.48 8.23
N MET A 69 -0.99 -0.66 7.55
CA MET A 69 -1.01 -0.58 6.09
C MET A 69 0.12 -1.46 5.56
N TRP A 70 -0.21 -2.40 4.67
CA TRP A 70 0.76 -3.34 4.12
C TRP A 70 0.84 -3.18 2.61
N SER A 71 1.89 -2.49 2.14
CA SER A 71 2.20 -2.42 0.70
C SER A 71 2.93 -3.69 0.23
N CYS A 72 2.75 -4.04 -1.04
CA CYS A 72 3.32 -5.27 -1.62
C CYS A 72 2.81 -6.56 -0.97
N ALA A 73 1.55 -6.58 -0.51
CA ALA A 73 0.90 -7.70 0.16
C ALA A 73 0.54 -8.85 -0.82
N GLY A 74 1.53 -9.58 -1.31
CA GLY A 74 1.30 -10.67 -2.28
C GLY A 74 2.59 -11.28 -2.81
N GLY A 75 2.52 -12.10 -3.86
CA GLY A 75 3.70 -12.77 -4.43
C GLY A 75 3.74 -14.28 -4.16
N ARG A 76 4.85 -14.94 -4.48
CA ARG A 76 4.91 -16.42 -4.53
C ARG A 76 4.61 -17.11 -3.18
N ARG A 77 4.89 -16.46 -2.06
CA ARG A 77 4.62 -16.97 -0.70
C ARG A 77 3.45 -16.27 -0.01
N ALA A 78 2.58 -15.58 -0.77
CA ALA A 78 1.49 -14.79 -0.20
C ALA A 78 0.64 -15.54 0.84
N PRO A 79 0.20 -16.81 0.60
CA PRO A 79 -0.58 -17.54 1.61
C PRO A 79 0.14 -17.67 2.95
N THR A 80 1.44 -18.03 2.92
CA THR A 80 2.27 -18.20 4.11
C THR A 80 2.51 -16.87 4.82
N VAL A 81 2.87 -15.81 4.09
CA VAL A 81 3.13 -14.50 4.70
C VAL A 81 1.85 -13.89 5.27
N ILE A 82 0.71 -14.02 4.59
CA ILE A 82 -0.59 -13.59 5.11
C ILE A 82 -0.93 -14.32 6.41
N LYS A 83 -0.66 -15.64 6.48
CA LYS A 83 -0.83 -16.41 7.72
C LYS A 83 0.03 -15.86 8.85
N LEU A 84 1.32 -15.61 8.61
CA LEU A 84 2.23 -15.05 9.62
C LEU A 84 1.80 -13.64 10.08
N MET A 85 1.38 -12.79 9.15
CA MET A 85 0.85 -11.46 9.46
C MET A 85 -0.40 -11.56 10.36
N LYS A 86 -1.31 -12.52 10.09
CA LYS A 86 -2.48 -12.79 10.95
C LYS A 86 -2.09 -13.30 12.33
N GLU A 87 -1.07 -14.15 12.43
CA GLU A 87 -0.60 -14.67 13.72
C GLU A 87 0.03 -13.57 14.59
N VAL A 88 0.86 -12.70 14.00
CA VAL A 88 1.58 -11.67 14.74
C VAL A 88 0.67 -10.47 15.07
N PHE A 89 -0.08 -9.98 14.10
CA PHE A 89 -0.95 -8.80 14.24
C PHE A 89 -2.42 -9.18 14.42
N LYS A 90 -2.68 -10.24 15.20
CA LYS A 90 -4.02 -10.86 15.37
C LYS A 90 -5.12 -9.88 15.82
N ASP A 91 -4.75 -8.85 16.58
CA ASP A 91 -5.67 -7.88 17.17
C ASP A 91 -5.75 -6.57 16.35
N MET A 92 -5.06 -6.49 15.21
CA MET A 92 -5.01 -5.29 14.37
C MET A 92 -5.66 -5.54 13.01
N MET A 93 -6.34 -4.51 12.51
CA MET A 93 -6.77 -4.50 11.12
C MET A 93 -5.56 -4.24 10.21
N ILE A 94 -5.43 -5.05 9.16
CA ILE A 94 -4.40 -4.91 8.15
C ILE A 94 -5.06 -4.52 6.83
N LEU A 95 -4.52 -3.49 6.16
CA LEU A 95 -4.97 -3.00 4.86
C LEU A 95 -3.93 -3.38 3.81
N PRO A 96 -4.14 -4.51 3.08
CA PRO A 96 -3.19 -4.96 2.08
C PRO A 96 -3.35 -4.21 0.75
N ALA A 97 -2.24 -3.77 0.15
CA ALA A 97 -2.14 -3.35 -1.25
C ALA A 97 -1.34 -4.39 -2.04
N LEU A 98 -1.87 -4.85 -3.17
CA LEU A 98 -1.25 -5.91 -3.96
C LEU A 98 0.08 -5.46 -4.58
N PRO A 99 1.09 -6.35 -4.68
CA PRO A 99 2.32 -6.04 -5.41
C PRO A 99 2.03 -5.81 -6.89
N PRO A 100 2.93 -5.13 -7.63
CA PRO A 100 2.87 -5.03 -9.08
C PRO A 100 3.06 -6.41 -9.71
N VAL A 101 1.97 -7.15 -9.91
CA VAL A 101 1.98 -8.46 -10.56
C VAL A 101 1.66 -8.28 -12.03
N LYS A 102 2.52 -8.82 -12.90
CA LYS A 102 2.24 -8.95 -14.33
C LYS A 102 1.14 -9.98 -14.53
N LEU A 103 -0.09 -9.52 -14.73
CA LEU A 103 -1.24 -10.37 -14.99
C LEU A 103 -1.66 -10.26 -16.47
N PRO A 104 -1.99 -11.38 -17.15
CA PRO A 104 -2.36 -11.37 -18.57
C PRO A 104 -3.75 -10.76 -18.80
N ALA A 105 -4.00 -10.07 -19.91
CA ALA A 105 -5.34 -9.54 -20.28
C ALA A 105 -6.35 -10.68 -20.47
N SER A 106 -6.99 -11.16 -19.40
CA SER A 106 -7.96 -12.25 -19.47
C SER A 106 -8.72 -12.43 -18.15
N LYS A 107 -9.70 -13.35 -18.16
CA LYS A 107 -10.40 -13.86 -16.96
C LYS A 107 -9.45 -14.34 -15.85
N LYS A 108 -8.16 -14.59 -16.13
CA LYS A 108 -7.15 -14.97 -15.14
C LYS A 108 -6.89 -13.88 -14.08
N ASN A 109 -7.13 -12.60 -14.38
CA ASN A 109 -6.96 -11.50 -13.41
C ASN A 109 -8.01 -11.59 -12.31
N LEU A 110 -9.27 -11.83 -12.69
CA LEU A 110 -10.37 -12.02 -11.74
C LEU A 110 -10.13 -13.23 -10.83
N ALA A 111 -9.61 -14.34 -11.39
CA ALA A 111 -9.26 -15.50 -10.59
C ALA A 111 -8.16 -15.18 -9.57
N TYR A 112 -7.12 -14.42 -9.95
CA TYR A 112 -6.07 -14.00 -9.03
C TYR A 112 -6.62 -13.14 -7.87
N TYR A 113 -7.39 -12.09 -8.16
CA TYR A 113 -7.96 -11.22 -7.12
C TYR A 113 -8.93 -11.96 -6.20
N ARG A 114 -9.79 -12.83 -6.75
CA ARG A 114 -10.68 -13.67 -5.94
C ARG A 114 -9.89 -14.62 -5.04
N ASN A 115 -8.89 -15.31 -5.58
CA ASN A 115 -8.08 -16.24 -4.80
C ASN A 115 -7.34 -15.54 -3.67
N ILE A 116 -6.66 -14.42 -3.94
CA ILE A 116 -5.90 -13.72 -2.88
C ILE A 116 -6.82 -13.07 -1.83
N SER A 117 -7.99 -12.60 -2.23
CA SER A 117 -8.97 -12.04 -1.28
C SER A 117 -9.46 -13.06 -0.24
N ASN A 118 -9.51 -14.35 -0.59
CA ASN A 118 -9.89 -15.40 0.35
C ASN A 118 -8.87 -15.51 1.48
N TYR A 119 -7.58 -15.34 1.16
CA TYR A 119 -6.52 -15.32 2.18
C TYR A 119 -6.60 -14.07 3.05
N PHE A 120 -6.88 -12.89 2.49
CA PHE A 120 -7.08 -11.67 3.28
C PHE A 120 -8.27 -11.80 4.25
N GLY A 121 -9.39 -12.38 3.79
CA GLY A 121 -10.52 -12.68 4.66
C GLY A 121 -11.16 -11.41 5.23
N ASN A 122 -11.26 -11.31 6.56
CA ASN A 122 -11.94 -10.22 7.26
C ASN A 122 -11.23 -8.85 7.19
N TRP A 123 -9.98 -8.80 6.74
CA TRP A 123 -9.31 -7.54 6.41
C TRP A 123 -10.02 -6.76 5.29
N LEU A 124 -10.68 -7.49 4.39
CA LEU A 124 -11.60 -6.93 3.40
C LEU A 124 -13.03 -7.15 3.88
N ASP A 125 -13.70 -6.08 4.29
CA ASP A 125 -15.12 -6.13 4.58
C ASP A 125 -15.95 -6.33 3.31
N ASN A 126 -17.27 -6.42 3.46
CA ASN A 126 -18.16 -6.72 2.36
C ASN A 126 -18.10 -5.68 1.23
N GLU A 127 -17.90 -4.39 1.56
CA GLU A 127 -17.79 -3.33 0.56
C GLU A 127 -16.44 -3.39 -0.16
N ALA A 128 -15.33 -3.43 0.59
CA ALA A 128 -13.99 -3.53 0.04
C ALA A 128 -13.84 -4.78 -0.86
N ARG A 129 -14.37 -5.92 -0.41
CA ARG A 129 -14.29 -7.19 -1.14
C ARG A 129 -14.99 -7.14 -2.49
N LYS A 130 -16.14 -6.47 -2.59
CA LYS A 130 -16.91 -6.34 -3.85
C LYS A 130 -16.10 -5.67 -4.95
N THR A 131 -15.38 -4.60 -4.61
CA THR A 131 -14.51 -3.88 -5.55
C THR A 131 -13.23 -4.68 -5.79
N PHE A 132 -12.57 -5.12 -4.71
CA PHE A 132 -11.30 -5.85 -4.77
C PHE A 132 -11.36 -7.09 -5.68
N TRP A 133 -12.44 -7.88 -5.63
CA TRP A 133 -12.62 -9.07 -6.48
C TRP A 133 -12.56 -8.81 -7.98
N LYS A 134 -12.87 -7.58 -8.40
CA LYS A 134 -12.92 -7.19 -9.82
C LYS A 134 -11.62 -6.53 -10.25
N THR A 135 -10.98 -5.78 -9.35
CA THR A 135 -9.97 -4.80 -9.75
C THR A 135 -8.70 -4.80 -8.91
N GLY A 136 -8.71 -5.42 -7.73
CA GLY A 136 -7.58 -5.42 -6.80
C GLY A 136 -7.39 -4.10 -6.02
N TYR A 137 -8.17 -3.06 -6.30
CA TYR A 137 -8.22 -1.81 -5.53
C TYR A 137 -9.51 -1.76 -4.70
N TYR A 138 -9.52 -0.95 -3.65
CA TYR A 138 -10.68 -0.78 -2.76
C TYR A 138 -10.48 0.44 -1.84
N THR A 139 -11.50 0.75 -1.05
CA THR A 139 -11.39 1.72 0.04
C THR A 139 -11.82 1.10 1.36
N ARG A 140 -11.25 1.60 2.46
CA ARG A 140 -11.63 1.26 3.82
C ARG A 140 -11.83 2.54 4.62
N PHE A 141 -13.00 2.63 5.26
CA PHE A 141 -13.25 3.67 6.23
C PHE A 141 -12.81 3.22 7.62
N LEU A 142 -12.02 4.05 8.28
CA LEU A 142 -11.50 3.88 9.62
C LEU A 142 -12.11 4.94 10.53
N LYS A 143 -12.85 4.51 11.55
CA LYS A 143 -13.33 5.38 12.61
C LYS A 143 -12.12 5.82 13.44
N THR A 144 -11.63 7.01 13.16
CA THR A 144 -10.56 7.71 13.89
C THR A 144 -11.12 9.04 14.38
N PRO A 145 -10.44 9.79 15.28
CA PRO A 145 -10.95 11.08 15.76
C PRO A 145 -11.32 12.09 14.66
N LYS A 146 -10.71 12.00 13.47
CA LYS A 146 -11.03 12.85 12.31
C LYS A 146 -11.54 12.08 11.09
N ASP A 147 -12.05 10.86 11.28
CA ASP A 147 -12.62 10.02 10.22
C ASP A 147 -11.69 9.84 9.00
N LEU A 148 -11.00 8.71 8.96
CA LEU A 148 -9.97 8.44 7.95
C LEU A 148 -10.50 7.47 6.90
N GLN A 149 -10.39 7.84 5.62
CA GLN A 149 -10.61 6.94 4.50
C GLN A 149 -9.26 6.52 3.92
N VAL A 150 -8.95 5.22 3.94
CA VAL A 150 -7.79 4.68 3.23
C VAL A 150 -8.26 4.23 1.85
N ILE A 151 -7.67 4.77 0.81
CA ILE A 151 -7.90 4.38 -0.58
C ILE A 151 -6.69 3.54 -1.01
N VAL A 152 -6.94 2.26 -1.28
CA VAL A 152 -5.91 1.31 -1.64
C VAL A 152 -5.92 1.12 -3.15
N LEU A 153 -4.85 1.58 -3.81
CA LEU A 153 -4.67 1.55 -5.25
C LEU A 153 -4.03 0.23 -5.70
N ASN A 154 -4.40 -0.18 -6.90
CA ASN A 154 -3.69 -1.19 -7.68
C ASN A 154 -2.83 -0.48 -8.73
N THR A 155 -1.62 -0.08 -8.34
CA THR A 155 -0.70 0.67 -9.21
C THR A 155 -0.09 -0.17 -10.31
N ALA A 156 -0.27 -1.50 -10.30
CA ALA A 156 0.13 -2.37 -11.41
C ALA A 156 -0.53 -1.92 -12.73
N PHE A 157 -1.78 -1.43 -12.68
CA PHE A 157 -2.49 -0.95 -13.86
C PHE A 157 -1.84 0.26 -14.53
N PHE A 158 -0.97 0.99 -13.81
CA PHE A 158 -0.29 2.18 -14.31
C PHE A 158 1.14 1.89 -14.77
N CYS A 159 1.65 0.69 -14.52
CA CYS A 159 3.00 0.29 -14.89
C CYS A 159 3.06 -0.29 -16.32
N SER A 160 4.15 -0.01 -17.03
CA SER A 160 4.36 -0.43 -18.44
C SER A 160 4.28 -1.94 -18.70
N PHE A 161 4.56 -2.81 -17.71
CA PHE A 161 4.42 -4.27 -17.91
C PHE A 161 2.96 -4.72 -18.01
N HIS A 162 2.01 -3.90 -17.56
CA HIS A 162 0.62 -4.28 -17.47
C HIS A 162 -0.12 -3.90 -18.74
N VAL A 163 -0.76 -4.88 -19.35
CA VAL A 163 -1.48 -4.75 -20.64
C VAL A 163 -2.56 -3.65 -20.67
N LEU A 164 -3.15 -3.34 -19.51
CA LEU A 164 -4.16 -2.27 -19.42
C LEU A 164 -3.57 -0.86 -19.30
N SER A 165 -2.26 -0.70 -19.11
CA SER A 165 -1.61 0.61 -18.93
C SER A 165 -1.63 1.49 -20.18
N GLU A 166 -1.94 0.91 -21.34
CA GLU A 166 -2.20 1.64 -22.58
C GLU A 166 -3.59 2.29 -22.62
N LEU A 167 -4.52 1.89 -21.74
CA LEU A 167 -5.84 2.52 -21.67
C LEU A 167 -5.79 3.84 -20.90
N ASP A 168 -6.67 4.79 -21.21
CA ASP A 168 -6.69 6.07 -20.49
C ASP A 168 -7.22 5.94 -19.07
N ASP A 169 -8.13 4.99 -18.85
CA ASP A 169 -8.61 4.61 -17.53
C ASP A 169 -8.56 3.08 -17.29
N PRO A 170 -7.37 2.55 -16.95
CA PRO A 170 -7.17 1.13 -16.71
C PRO A 170 -8.10 0.60 -15.62
N ALA A 171 -8.98 -0.33 -15.99
CA ALA A 171 -10.01 -0.91 -15.12
C ALA A 171 -10.95 0.12 -14.45
N GLY A 172 -11.04 1.34 -14.96
CA GLY A 172 -11.87 2.41 -14.37
C GLY A 172 -11.30 3.01 -13.07
N GLN A 173 -10.04 2.72 -12.74
CA GLN A 173 -9.45 3.11 -11.45
C GLN A 173 -9.34 4.63 -11.28
N TRP A 174 -9.05 5.38 -12.34
CA TRP A 174 -8.95 6.84 -12.25
C TRP A 174 -10.30 7.49 -12.00
N THR A 175 -11.33 7.10 -12.76
CA THR A 175 -12.69 7.61 -12.55
C THR A 175 -13.16 7.26 -11.15
N TRP A 176 -12.93 6.02 -10.71
CA TRP A 176 -13.26 5.59 -9.35
C TRP A 176 -12.51 6.39 -8.27
N LEU A 177 -11.20 6.59 -8.41
CA LEU A 177 -10.38 7.33 -7.45
C LEU A 177 -10.88 8.77 -7.29
N VAL A 178 -11.14 9.48 -8.40
CA VAL A 178 -11.65 10.85 -8.37
C VAL A 178 -13.01 10.90 -7.67
N LEU A 179 -13.92 9.96 -7.94
CA LEU A 179 -15.22 9.90 -7.28
C LEU A 179 -15.10 9.66 -5.77
N GLU A 180 -14.19 8.78 -5.32
CA GLU A 180 -13.94 8.55 -3.89
C GLU A 180 -13.32 9.79 -3.23
N LEU A 181 -12.38 10.48 -3.88
CA LEU A 181 -11.80 11.72 -3.36
C LEU A 181 -12.83 12.87 -3.29
N MET A 182 -13.69 13.02 -4.31
CA MET A 182 -14.80 13.97 -4.27
C MET A 182 -15.80 13.65 -3.16
N LYS A 183 -16.10 12.36 -2.93
CA LYS A 183 -16.94 11.91 -1.82
C LYS A 183 -16.29 12.24 -0.48
N ALA A 184 -15.00 11.93 -0.29
CA ALA A 184 -14.25 12.26 0.91
C ALA A 184 -14.26 13.78 1.17
N LYS A 185 -14.03 14.59 0.15
CA LYS A 185 -14.10 16.07 0.21
C LYS A 185 -15.46 16.55 0.71
N ARG A 186 -16.55 16.08 0.08
CA ARG A 186 -17.92 16.44 0.49
C ARG A 186 -18.25 16.02 1.92
N MET A 187 -17.69 14.90 2.37
CA MET A 187 -17.89 14.38 3.72
C MET A 187 -16.87 14.91 4.74
N ASN A 188 -16.00 15.85 4.35
CA ASN A 188 -14.89 16.38 5.16
C ASN A 188 -13.99 15.29 5.79
N LYS A 189 -13.81 14.16 5.08
CA LYS A 189 -12.95 13.07 5.52
C LYS A 189 -11.50 13.31 5.12
N LYS A 190 -10.56 12.77 5.88
CA LYS A 190 -9.15 12.73 5.48
C LYS A 190 -8.86 11.47 4.71
N VAL A 191 -7.94 11.55 3.74
CA VAL A 191 -7.61 10.42 2.87
C VAL A 191 -6.14 10.03 3.00
N TYR A 192 -5.88 8.74 3.15
CA TYR A 192 -4.58 8.14 2.85
C TYR A 192 -4.64 7.34 1.57
N LEU A 193 -3.68 7.57 0.69
CA LEU A 193 -3.45 6.70 -0.47
C LEU A 193 -2.45 5.64 -0.08
N LEU A 194 -2.82 4.37 -0.25
CA LEU A 194 -1.92 3.23 -0.08
C LEU A 194 -1.72 2.57 -1.44
N MET A 195 -0.48 2.33 -1.82
CA MET A 195 -0.11 1.68 -3.07
C MET A 195 1.06 0.73 -2.87
N SER A 196 1.36 -0.08 -3.88
CA SER A 196 2.56 -0.91 -3.85
C SER A 196 3.75 -0.19 -4.47
N ALA A 197 3.69 0.17 -5.75
CA ALA A 197 4.69 1.02 -6.38
C ALA A 197 4.21 2.48 -6.37
N THR A 198 5.08 3.38 -5.95
CA THR A 198 4.93 4.85 -6.09
C THR A 198 5.21 5.27 -7.54
N PRO A 199 4.69 6.44 -7.98
CA PRO A 199 4.98 6.97 -9.31
C PRO A 199 6.48 7.15 -9.58
N ASP A 200 7.25 7.44 -8.53
CA ASP A 200 8.69 7.73 -8.59
C ASP A 200 9.59 6.50 -8.43
N ALA A 201 9.03 5.28 -8.42
CA ALA A 201 9.78 4.00 -8.39
C ALA A 201 10.59 3.70 -9.68
N PHE A 202 10.98 4.75 -10.40
CA PHE A 202 11.92 4.79 -11.49
C PHE A 202 13.30 4.33 -10.99
N ASN A 203 13.66 3.08 -11.28
CA ASN A 203 15.00 2.66 -11.76
C ASN A 203 15.28 1.16 -11.69
N ILE A 204 14.35 0.32 -11.24
CA ILE A 204 14.70 -1.09 -10.99
C ILE A 204 14.64 -1.94 -12.28
N SER A 205 13.87 -1.55 -13.29
CA SER A 205 13.89 -2.14 -14.66
C SER A 205 12.93 -1.38 -15.60
N ASN A 206 13.30 -1.20 -16.87
CA ASN A 206 12.52 -0.45 -17.89
C ASN A 206 11.09 -0.96 -18.13
N ASP A 207 10.72 -2.13 -17.61
CA ASP A 207 9.39 -2.70 -17.79
C ASP A 207 8.43 -2.39 -16.63
N ARG A 208 8.83 -1.69 -15.57
CA ARG A 208 7.99 -1.50 -14.36
C ARG A 208 7.75 -0.07 -13.92
N THR A 209 8.15 0.89 -14.74
CA THR A 209 7.90 2.31 -14.51
C THR A 209 6.43 2.64 -14.74
N PHE A 210 5.94 3.69 -14.09
CA PHE A 210 4.64 4.26 -14.44
C PHE A 210 4.70 4.76 -15.89
N VAL A 211 3.68 4.45 -16.67
CA VAL A 211 3.51 5.06 -18.00
C VAL A 211 3.29 6.56 -17.82
N ALA A 212 3.97 7.39 -18.62
CA ALA A 212 4.01 8.84 -18.45
C ALA A 212 2.62 9.48 -18.27
N LYS A 213 1.62 9.08 -19.07
CA LYS A 213 0.25 9.60 -18.95
C LYS A 213 -0.39 9.32 -17.59
N HIS A 214 -0.08 8.18 -16.97
CA HIS A 214 -0.58 7.82 -15.65
C HIS A 214 0.21 8.47 -14.52
N TYR A 215 1.50 8.70 -14.74
CA TYR A 215 2.32 9.54 -13.87
C TYR A 215 1.74 10.95 -13.79
N ASP A 216 1.58 11.63 -14.94
CA ASP A 216 1.06 12.99 -15.01
C ASP A 216 -0.34 13.09 -14.39
N ARG A 217 -1.20 12.11 -14.68
CA ARG A 217 -2.54 12.03 -14.10
C ARG A 217 -2.51 11.82 -12.58
N TYR A 218 -1.61 10.99 -12.07
CA TYR A 218 -1.43 10.82 -10.63
C TYR A 218 -1.08 12.14 -9.95
N ILE A 219 -0.04 12.82 -10.46
CA ILE A 219 0.41 14.11 -9.92
C ILE A 219 -0.72 15.13 -9.95
N ASN A 220 -1.46 15.22 -11.06
CA ASN A 220 -2.60 16.12 -11.17
C ASN A 220 -3.70 15.84 -10.14
N VAL A 221 -4.05 14.56 -9.93
CA VAL A 221 -5.07 14.15 -8.93
C VAL A 221 -4.60 14.52 -7.53
N VAL A 222 -3.35 14.22 -7.17
CA VAL A 222 -2.81 14.55 -5.84
C VAL A 222 -2.80 16.06 -5.61
N GLN A 223 -2.32 16.85 -6.58
CA GLN A 223 -2.35 18.31 -6.51
C GLN A 223 -3.77 18.86 -6.34
N THR A 224 -4.74 18.30 -7.08
CA THR A 224 -6.14 18.75 -7.06
C THR A 224 -6.85 18.44 -5.74
N PHE A 225 -6.48 17.34 -5.07
CA PHE A 225 -7.11 16.87 -3.83
C PHE A 225 -6.19 16.93 -2.60
N SER A 226 -5.16 17.79 -2.63
CA SER A 226 -4.19 17.97 -1.53
C SER A 226 -4.82 18.46 -0.22
N ASP A 227 -5.96 19.14 -0.30
CA ASP A 227 -6.75 19.55 0.86
C ASP A 227 -7.35 18.34 1.62
N VAL A 228 -7.55 17.22 0.94
CA VAL A 228 -8.16 15.99 1.45
C VAL A 228 -7.15 14.88 1.68
N ILE A 229 -6.19 14.70 0.77
CA ILE A 229 -5.12 13.71 0.87
C ILE A 229 -4.13 14.18 1.94
N LYS A 230 -3.87 13.33 2.95
CA LYS A 230 -2.98 13.64 4.08
C LYS A 230 -1.74 12.77 4.15
N GLY A 231 -1.63 11.78 3.27
CA GLY A 231 -0.52 10.86 3.23
C GLY A 231 -0.62 9.93 2.05
N GLN A 232 0.54 9.59 1.51
CA GLN A 232 0.72 8.66 0.41
C GLN A 232 1.76 7.65 0.85
N PHE A 233 1.41 6.36 0.82
CA PHE A 233 2.24 5.29 1.35
C PHE A 233 2.43 4.25 0.26
N GLY A 234 3.68 4.00 -0.10
CA GLY A 234 4.07 2.99 -1.07
C GLY A 234 5.34 2.28 -0.62
N GLY A 235 5.71 1.22 -1.32
CA GLY A 235 6.95 0.50 -1.09
C GLY A 235 7.60 0.17 -2.42
N TYR A 236 7.99 -1.10 -2.60
CA TYR A 236 8.58 -1.64 -3.83
C TYR A 236 9.99 -1.14 -4.17
N GLU A 237 10.35 0.06 -3.73
CA GLU A 237 11.72 0.54 -3.74
C GLU A 237 12.47 -0.05 -2.53
N ASP A 238 13.57 -0.78 -2.77
CA ASP A 238 14.47 -1.30 -1.73
C ASP A 238 15.24 -0.19 -0.98
N ALA A 239 14.76 1.05 -1.02
CA ALA A 239 15.41 2.25 -0.50
C ALA A 239 14.41 3.16 0.22
N GLU A 240 14.84 3.75 1.34
CA GLU A 240 14.08 4.78 2.05
C GLU A 240 14.08 6.07 1.24
N LYS A 241 12.92 6.41 0.66
CA LYS A 241 12.72 7.69 -0.03
C LYS A 241 11.44 8.35 0.44
N PHE A 242 11.51 9.67 0.60
CA PHE A 242 10.34 10.52 0.74
C PHE A 242 10.28 11.44 -0.47
N HIS A 243 9.07 11.65 -0.97
CA HIS A 243 8.82 12.46 -2.15
C HIS A 243 7.95 13.64 -1.75
N LEU A 244 8.39 14.85 -2.13
CA LEU A 244 7.61 16.06 -1.99
C LEU A 244 6.93 16.34 -3.32
N ILE A 245 5.60 16.35 -3.31
CA ILE A 245 4.82 16.82 -4.45
C ILE A 245 4.58 18.31 -4.23
N THR A 246 4.74 19.11 -5.28
CA THR A 246 4.46 20.55 -5.23
C THR A 246 3.23 20.87 -6.04
N ASP A 247 2.47 21.89 -5.62
CA ASP A 247 1.39 22.45 -6.44
C ASP A 247 1.96 23.27 -7.61
N LYS A 248 1.07 23.80 -8.46
CA LYS A 248 1.48 24.64 -9.60
C LYS A 248 2.15 25.96 -9.18
N ALA A 249 2.01 26.39 -7.93
CA ALA A 249 2.64 27.57 -7.37
C ALA A 249 3.98 27.25 -6.66
N GLY A 250 4.41 25.99 -6.65
CA GLY A 250 5.66 25.54 -6.03
C GLY A 250 5.57 25.25 -4.53
N ASN A 251 4.36 25.23 -3.94
CA ASN A 251 4.18 24.91 -2.53
C ASN A 251 4.13 23.39 -2.33
N ASN A 252 4.72 22.87 -1.25
CA ASN A 252 4.63 21.46 -0.89
C ASN A 252 3.18 21.08 -0.55
N VAL A 253 2.68 20.00 -1.16
CA VAL A 253 1.30 19.49 -1.02
C VAL A 253 1.23 17.98 -0.83
#